data_AF-A0A2M8NLL3-F1
#
_entry.id   AF-A0A2M8NLL3-F1
#
_cell.length_a   1.000
_cell.length_b   1.000
_cell.length_c   1.000
_cell.angle_alpha   90.00
_cell.angle_beta   90.00
_cell.angle_gamma   90.00
#
_symmetry.space_group_name_H-M   'P 1'
#
loop_
_entity.id
_entity.type
_entity.pdbx_description
1 polymer ?
#
loop_
_entity_poly.entity_id
_entity_poly.type
_entity_poly.pdbx_seq_one_letter_code
_entity_poly.pdbx_strand_id
1 'polypeptide(L)'
;MTKKPAAPAARQTLLSRWIDGMVRRTLRFSRIGRILVCAVIALATTVTIRPLIDLVYLDYFYDPGTVIVPAWIATAVGIAVYAVGWRLVVGMAGEVPQPNRAAVYYLVVGVGLIVYIVVLTVHGLITAVFEV
;
A
#
# COMPACT_ATOMS: atom_id res chain seq x y z
N MET A 1 8.87 -48.60 -14.30
CA MET A 1 8.02 -47.69 -13.50
C MET A 1 8.92 -46.96 -12.49
N THR A 2 9.46 -45.80 -12.87
CA THR A 2 10.34 -44.99 -12.02
C THR A 2 9.50 -44.14 -11.06
N LYS A 3 9.57 -44.47 -9.78
CA LYS A 3 8.91 -43.75 -8.69
C LYS A 3 9.55 -42.36 -8.60
N LYS A 4 8.88 -41.33 -9.15
CA LYS A 4 9.30 -39.93 -9.03
C LYS A 4 9.47 -39.63 -7.53
N PRO A 5 10.66 -39.26 -7.05
CA PRO A 5 10.87 -39.03 -5.63
C PRO A 5 9.93 -37.90 -5.19
N ALA A 6 9.16 -38.18 -4.14
CA ALA A 6 8.29 -37.19 -3.52
C ALA A 6 9.13 -35.96 -3.17
N ALA A 7 8.79 -34.82 -3.75
CA ALA A 7 9.47 -33.55 -3.49
C ALA A 7 9.49 -33.32 -1.97
N PRO A 8 10.63 -32.89 -1.40
CA PRO A 8 10.77 -32.74 0.04
C PRO A 8 9.69 -31.76 0.52
N ALA A 9 8.98 -32.13 1.59
CA ALA A 9 7.99 -31.30 2.25
C ALA A 9 8.61 -29.91 2.47
N ALA A 10 8.25 -28.98 1.59
CA ALA A 10 8.84 -27.66 1.53
C ALA A 10 8.72 -27.06 2.92
N ARG A 11 9.87 -26.77 3.54
CA ARG A 11 10.03 -26.16 4.85
C ARG A 11 9.00 -25.04 4.97
N GLN A 12 7.87 -25.31 5.62
CA GLN A 12 6.80 -24.34 5.81
C GLN A 12 7.35 -23.30 6.79
N THR A 13 8.08 -22.33 6.25
CA THR A 13 8.66 -21.23 7.00
C THR A 13 7.56 -20.53 7.79
N LEU A 14 7.83 -20.09 9.02
CA LEU A 14 6.86 -19.37 9.85
C LEU A 14 6.15 -18.23 9.10
N LEU A 15 6.88 -17.59 8.16
CA LEU A 15 6.36 -16.62 7.20
C LEU A 15 5.18 -17.13 6.36
N SER A 16 5.22 -18.35 5.82
CA SER A 16 4.11 -18.87 5.00
C SER A 16 2.85 -19.08 5.82
N ARG A 17 2.98 -19.56 7.07
CA ARG A 17 1.84 -19.69 8.00
C ARG A 17 1.24 -18.33 8.36
N TRP A 18 2.09 -17.32 8.57
CA TRP A 18 1.67 -15.95 8.85
C TRP A 18 0.95 -15.31 7.65
N ILE A 19 1.52 -15.49 6.45
CA ILE A 19 0.94 -15.06 5.17
C ILE A 19 -0.44 -15.68 4.97
N ASP A 20 -0.56 -17.01 5.14
CA ASP A 20 -1.84 -17.72 5.00
C ASP A 20 -2.89 -17.21 6.01
N GLY A 21 -2.46 -16.90 7.23
CA GLY A 21 -3.30 -16.29 8.26
C GLY A 21 -3.81 -14.91 7.88
N MET A 22 -2.92 -14.02 7.41
CA MET A 22 -3.27 -12.68 6.96
C MET A 22 -4.20 -12.72 5.75
N VAL A 23 -3.88 -13.52 4.73
CA VAL A 23 -4.69 -13.64 3.52
C VAL A 23 -6.09 -14.15 3.85
N ARG A 24 -6.22 -15.20 4.69
CA ARG A 24 -7.55 -15.67 5.13
C ARG A 24 -8.33 -14.59 5.88
N ARG A 25 -7.66 -13.76 6.68
CA ARG A 25 -8.30 -12.67 7.42
C ARG A 25 -8.78 -11.57 6.46
N THR A 26 -7.96 -11.20 5.48
CA THR A 26 -8.32 -10.21 4.44
C THR A 26 -9.44 -10.72 3.53
N LEU A 27 -9.42 -12.00 3.13
CA LEU A 27 -10.45 -12.59 2.28
C LEU A 27 -11.81 -12.73 2.96
N ARG A 28 -11.86 -12.69 4.30
CA ARG A 28 -13.13 -12.65 5.06
C ARG A 28 -13.81 -11.27 5.02
N PHE A 29 -13.12 -10.22 4.61
CA PHE A 29 -13.75 -8.91 4.49
C PHE A 29 -14.74 -8.86 3.31
N SER A 30 -15.85 -8.15 3.53
CA SER A 30 -16.76 -7.78 2.47
C SER A 30 -16.01 -7.04 1.35
N ARG A 31 -16.52 -7.11 0.12
CA ARG A 31 -15.92 -6.41 -1.03
C ARG A 31 -15.74 -4.92 -0.74
N ILE A 32 -16.71 -4.31 -0.06
CA ILE A 32 -16.66 -2.90 0.37
C ILE A 32 -15.49 -2.66 1.32
N GLY A 33 -15.28 -3.52 2.32
CA GLY A 33 -14.15 -3.40 3.24
C GLY A 33 -12.81 -3.43 2.50
N ARG A 34 -12.65 -4.34 1.54
CA ARG A 34 -11.43 -4.43 0.72
C ARG A 34 -11.21 -3.18 -0.14
N ILE A 35 -12.27 -2.60 -0.69
CA ILE A 35 -12.21 -1.33 -1.45
C ILE A 35 -11.74 -0.19 -0.54
N LEU A 36 -12.32 -0.06 0.65
CA LEU A 36 -11.95 0.98 1.61
C LEU A 36 -10.48 0.86 2.03
N VAL A 37 -9.99 -0.35 2.31
CA VAL A 37 -8.56 -0.57 2.61
C VAL A 37 -7.67 -0.10 1.45
N CYS A 38 -8.02 -0.43 0.20
CA CYS A 38 -7.25 0.01 -0.96
C CYS A 38 -7.28 1.54 -1.11
N ALA A 39 -8.44 2.17 -0.89
CA ALA A 39 -8.58 3.62 -0.95
C ALA A 39 -7.74 4.33 0.12
N VAL A 40 -7.77 3.85 1.37
CA VAL A 40 -6.97 4.42 2.47
C VAL A 40 -5.48 4.28 2.19
N ILE A 41 -5.01 3.13 1.70
CA ILE A 41 -3.60 2.93 1.35
C ILE A 41 -3.17 3.85 0.20
N ALA A 42 -4.01 3.99 -0.83
CA ALA A 42 -3.74 4.89 -1.94
C ALA A 42 -3.63 6.34 -1.47
N LEU A 43 -4.57 6.82 -0.65
CA LEU A 43 -4.54 8.15 -0.06
C LEU A 43 -3.30 8.35 0.83
N ALA A 44 -2.98 7.39 1.69
CA ALA A 44 -1.77 7.43 2.51
C ALA A 44 -0.51 7.56 1.64
N THR A 45 -0.45 6.82 0.52
CA THR A 45 0.66 6.92 -0.42
C THR A 45 0.75 8.30 -1.06
N THR A 46 -0.37 8.84 -1.54
CA THR A 46 -0.44 10.20 -2.11
C THR A 46 0.05 11.25 -1.12
N VAL A 47 -0.40 11.18 0.14
CA VAL A 47 0.04 12.12 1.19
C VAL A 47 1.53 11.99 1.48
N THR A 48 2.03 10.75 1.54
CA THR A 48 3.44 10.48 1.87
C THR A 48 4.40 10.91 0.76
N ILE A 49 4.04 10.69 -0.51
CA ILE A 49 4.93 10.98 -1.64
C ILE A 49 4.94 12.47 -2.01
N ARG A 50 3.87 13.20 -1.67
CA ARG A 50 3.72 14.62 -1.99
C ARG A 50 4.94 15.49 -1.59
N PRO A 51 5.44 15.49 -0.34
CA PRO A 51 6.60 16.33 0.02
C PRO A 51 7.86 16.00 -0.79
N LEU A 52 8.05 14.74 -1.18
CA LEU A 52 9.17 14.34 -2.04
C LEU A 52 9.01 14.90 -3.46
N ILE A 53 7.80 14.84 -4.02
CA ILE A 53 7.50 15.41 -5.35
C ILE A 53 7.67 16.93 -5.31
N ASP A 54 7.15 17.58 -4.27
CA ASP A 54 7.23 19.03 -4.09
C ASP A 54 8.70 19.47 -3.99
N LEU A 55 9.54 18.77 -3.21
CA LEU A 55 10.97 19.05 -3.10
C LEU A 55 11.69 18.96 -4.45
N VAL A 56 11.50 17.85 -5.17
CA VAL A 56 12.12 17.66 -6.49
C VAL A 56 11.63 18.68 -7.50
N TYR A 57 10.35 19.03 -7.47
CA TYR A 57 9.80 20.03 -8.38
C TYR A 57 10.38 21.43 -8.10
N LEU A 58 10.46 21.83 -6.83
CA LEU A 58 10.99 23.12 -6.43
C LEU A 58 12.48 23.29 -6.78
N ASP A 59 13.27 22.23 -6.59
CA ASP A 59 14.72 22.29 -6.81
C ASP A 59 15.11 22.28 -8.30
N TYR A 60 14.33 21.60 -9.16
CA TYR A 60 14.75 21.31 -10.54
C TYR A 60 13.82 21.83 -11.63
N PHE A 61 12.52 22.02 -11.35
CA PHE A 61 11.50 22.22 -12.39
C PHE A 61 10.58 23.43 -12.13
N TYR A 62 10.85 24.23 -11.09
CA TYR A 62 9.93 25.28 -10.67
C TYR A 62 9.72 26.34 -11.74
N ASP A 63 8.46 26.46 -12.17
CA ASP A 63 7.96 27.59 -12.95
C ASP A 63 6.61 28.06 -12.35
N PRO A 64 6.40 29.39 -12.18
CA PRO A 64 5.15 29.93 -11.64
C PRO A 64 3.88 29.49 -12.40
N GLY A 65 3.98 29.19 -13.70
CA GLY A 65 2.89 28.71 -14.53
C GLY A 65 2.56 27.22 -14.37
N THR A 66 3.43 26.43 -13.70
CA THR A 66 3.27 24.97 -13.58
C THR A 66 3.13 24.45 -12.15
N VAL A 67 2.80 25.33 -11.20
CA VAL A 67 2.62 25.03 -9.76
C VAL A 67 1.65 23.86 -9.49
N ILE A 68 0.71 23.56 -10.40
CA ILE A 68 -0.22 22.44 -10.25
C ILE A 68 0.40 21.07 -10.57
N VAL A 69 1.50 21.00 -11.31
CA VAL A 69 2.12 19.75 -11.81
C VAL A 69 2.43 18.74 -10.69
N PRO A 70 3.03 19.12 -9.54
CA PRO A 70 3.26 18.19 -8.44
C PRO A 70 1.99 17.47 -7.96
N ALA A 71 0.86 18.19 -7.88
CA ALA A 71 -0.41 17.63 -7.45
C ALA A 71 -0.94 16.59 -8.44
N TRP A 72 -0.80 16.84 -9.75
CA TRP A 72 -1.16 15.87 -10.79
C TRP A 72 -0.31 14.60 -10.70
N ILE A 73 1.01 14.74 -10.49
CA ILE A 73 1.92 13.59 -10.35
C ILE A 73 1.55 12.78 -9.10
N ALA A 74 1.36 13.42 -7.94
CA ALA A 74 0.97 12.74 -6.71
C ALA A 74 -0.36 12.00 -6.87
N THR A 75 -1.34 12.64 -7.53
CA THR A 75 -2.65 12.05 -7.82
C THR A 75 -2.52 10.83 -8.73
N ALA A 76 -1.72 10.92 -9.79
CA ALA A 76 -1.47 9.81 -10.71
C ALA A 76 -0.83 8.61 -9.99
N VAL A 77 0.13 8.85 -9.09
CA VAL A 77 0.73 7.80 -8.26
C VAL A 77 -0.32 7.16 -7.35
N GLY A 78 -1.15 7.96 -6.67
CA GLY A 78 -2.24 7.45 -5.83
C GLY A 78 -3.22 6.56 -6.59
N ILE A 79 -3.63 6.98 -7.79
CA ILE A 79 -4.53 6.21 -8.66
C ILE A 79 -3.86 4.89 -9.09
N ALA A 80 -2.58 4.93 -9.46
CA ALA A 80 -1.84 3.72 -9.85
C ALA A 80 -1.78 2.71 -8.68
N VAL A 81 -1.48 3.18 -7.47
CA VAL A 81 -1.45 2.36 -6.25
C VAL A 81 -2.84 1.78 -5.96
N TYR A 82 -3.90 2.59 -6.09
CA TYR A 82 -5.27 2.12 -5.92
C TYR A 82 -5.63 1.03 -6.94
N ALA A 83 -5.29 1.21 -8.22
CA ALA A 83 -5.54 0.23 -9.27
C ALA A 83 -4.81 -1.09 -9.01
N VAL A 84 -3.57 -1.03 -8.53
CA VAL A 84 -2.80 -2.20 -8.09
C VAL A 84 -3.49 -2.90 -6.91
N GLY A 85 -3.89 -2.15 -5.89
CA GLY A 85 -4.64 -2.67 -4.75
C GLY A 85 -5.97 -3.32 -5.16
N TRP A 86 -6.70 -2.70 -6.07
CA TRP A 86 -7.94 -3.24 -6.63
C TRP A 86 -7.70 -4.60 -7.29
N ARG A 87 -6.67 -4.70 -8.14
CA ARG A 87 -6.34 -5.95 -8.85
C ARG A 87 -5.88 -7.06 -7.91
N LEU A 88 -5.14 -6.71 -6.85
CA LEU A 88 -4.53 -7.66 -5.91
C LEU A 88 -5.46 -8.10 -4.79
N VAL A 89 -6.27 -7.19 -4.25
CA VAL A 89 -7.04 -7.39 -3.00
C VAL A 89 -8.55 -7.47 -3.27
N VAL A 90 -9.08 -6.60 -4.13
CA VAL A 90 -10.53 -6.53 -4.38
C VAL A 90 -10.99 -7.60 -5.36
N GLY A 91 -10.30 -7.74 -6.49
CA GLY A 91 -10.68 -8.65 -7.58
C GLY A 91 -11.86 -8.16 -8.42
N MET A 92 -12.19 -8.90 -9.47
CA MET A 92 -13.34 -8.63 -10.34
C MET A 92 -14.65 -9.12 -9.69
N ALA A 93 -15.79 -8.59 -10.13
CA ALA A 93 -17.09 -9.04 -9.63
C ALA A 93 -17.30 -10.53 -9.97
N GLY A 94 -17.64 -11.34 -8.96
CA GLY A 94 -17.81 -12.79 -9.11
C GLY A 94 -16.53 -13.61 -8.99
N GLU A 95 -15.36 -12.99 -8.95
CA GLU A 95 -14.08 -13.69 -8.73
C GLU A 95 -13.68 -13.66 -7.25
N VAL A 96 -13.20 -14.80 -6.75
CA VAL A 96 -12.52 -14.86 -5.45
C VAL A 96 -11.04 -14.54 -5.71
N PRO A 97 -10.48 -13.45 -5.12
CA PRO A 97 -9.08 -13.12 -5.31
C PRO A 97 -8.18 -14.28 -4.89
N GLN A 98 -7.25 -14.65 -5.74
CA GLN A 98 -6.31 -15.71 -5.40
C GLN A 98 -5.31 -15.21 -4.35
N PRO A 99 -5.00 -16.03 -3.32
CA PRO A 99 -3.92 -15.76 -2.39
C PRO A 99 -2.60 -15.53 -3.13
N ASN A 100 -2.10 -14.30 -3.16
CA ASN A 100 -0.78 -14.00 -3.71
C ASN A 100 0.08 -13.25 -2.70
N ARG A 101 1.41 -13.46 -2.79
CA ARG A 101 2.37 -12.77 -1.90
C ARG A 101 2.37 -11.26 -2.14
N ALA A 102 2.07 -10.82 -3.36
CA ALA A 102 2.01 -9.42 -3.74
C ALA A 102 0.93 -8.64 -2.95
N ALA A 103 -0.25 -9.22 -2.71
CA ALA A 103 -1.29 -8.62 -1.89
C ALA A 103 -0.83 -8.45 -0.43
N VAL A 104 -0.05 -9.40 0.10
CA VAL A 104 0.51 -9.27 1.45
C VAL A 104 1.51 -8.12 1.50
N TYR A 105 2.43 -8.03 0.56
CA TYR A 105 3.37 -6.90 0.51
C TYR A 105 2.63 -5.56 0.37
N TYR A 106 1.62 -5.49 -0.50
CA TYR A 106 0.78 -4.31 -0.65
C TYR A 106 0.15 -3.89 0.69
N LEU A 107 -0.43 -4.83 1.43
CA LEU A 107 -1.04 -4.55 2.74
C LEU A 107 -0.01 -4.17 3.80
N VAL A 108 1.12 -4.87 3.87
CA VAL A 108 2.17 -4.59 4.87
C VAL A 108 2.80 -3.22 4.63
N VAL A 109 3.13 -2.89 3.37
CA VAL A 109 3.65 -1.56 2.99
C VAL A 109 2.60 -0.49 3.28
N GLY A 110 1.34 -0.73 2.91
CA GLY A 110 0.25 0.21 3.17
C GLY A 110 0.03 0.48 4.66
N VAL A 111 0.03 -0.56 5.50
CA VAL A 111 -0.04 -0.41 6.96
C VAL A 111 1.17 0.35 7.50
N GLY A 112 2.37 0.03 7.01
CA GLY A 112 3.60 0.75 7.37
C GLY A 112 3.52 2.24 7.04
N LEU A 113 3.00 2.59 5.85
CA LEU A 113 2.77 3.98 5.43
C LEU A 113 1.77 4.70 6.35
N ILE A 114 0.68 4.05 6.71
CA ILE A 114 -0.32 4.64 7.62
C ILE A 114 0.31 4.91 8.99
N VAL A 115 1.05 3.94 9.54
CA VAL A 115 1.77 4.11 10.82
C VAL A 115 2.76 5.26 10.72
N TYR A 116 3.52 5.33 9.62
CA TYR A 116 4.46 6.42 9.37
C TYR A 116 3.78 7.80 9.36
N ILE A 117 2.64 7.94 8.67
CA ILE A 117 1.86 9.19 8.66
C ILE A 117 1.38 9.56 10.06
N VAL A 118 0.89 8.59 10.84
CA VAL A 118 0.45 8.83 12.21
C VAL A 118 1.61 9.34 13.07
N VAL A 119 2.78 8.71 12.97
CA VAL A 119 3.99 9.15 13.69
C VAL A 119 4.38 10.57 13.30
N LEU A 120 4.42 10.89 11.99
CA LEU A 120 4.73 12.25 11.52
C LEU A 120 3.71 13.28 12.00
N THR A 121 2.43 12.94 11.96
CA THR A 121 1.35 13.82 12.43
C THR A 121 1.49 14.11 13.92
N VAL A 122 1.72 13.08 14.73
CA VAL A 122 1.93 13.23 16.18
C VAL A 122 3.18 14.04 16.46
N HIS A 123 4.28 13.77 15.77
CA HIS A 123 5.52 14.54 15.91
C HIS A 123 5.30 16.02 15.57
N GLY A 124 4.64 16.31 14.45
CA GLY A 124 4.31 17.68 14.05
C GLY A 124 3.41 18.38 15.06
N LEU A 125 2.41 17.69 15.61
CA LEU A 125 1.53 18.21 16.65
C LEU A 125 2.29 18.55 17.94
N ILE A 126 3.16 17.65 18.40
CA ILE A 126 3.99 17.87 19.59
C ILE A 126 4.86 19.11 19.38
N THR A 127 5.59 19.18 18.26
CA THR A 127 6.48 20.30 17.93
C THR A 127 5.71 21.63 17.92
N ALA A 128 4.54 21.67 17.27
CA ALA A 128 3.71 22.87 17.19
C ALA A 128 3.12 23.33 18.53
N VAL A 129 3.02 22.46 19.54
CA VAL A 129 2.47 22.80 20.86
C VAL A 129 3.55 23.22 21.85
N PHE A 130 4.75 22.63 21.78
CA PHE A 130 5.83 22.86 22.75
C PHE A 130 6.86 23.91 22.33
N GLU A 131 6.91 24.29 21.05
CA GLU A 131 7.84 25.31 20.53
C GLU A 131 7.17 26.67 20.29
N VAL A 132 5.98 26.89 20.88
CA VAL A 132 5.33 28.22 21.01
C VAL A 132 5.69 28.83 22.35
#